data_AF-A0A9E2AX46-F1
#
_entry.id   AF-A0A9E2AX46-F1
#
_cell.length_a   1.000
_cell.length_b   1.000
_cell.length_c   1.000
_cell.angle_alpha   90.00
_cell.angle_beta   90.00
_cell.angle_gamma   90.00
#
_symmetry.space_group_name_H-M   'P 1'
#
loop_
_entity.id
_entity.type
_entity.pdbx_description
1 polymer ?
#
loop_
_entity_poly.entity_id
_entity_poly.type
_entity_poly.pdbx_seq_one_letter_code
_entity_poly.pdbx_strand_id
1 'polypeptide(L)'
;MNNNLLWQPSESKKTGSKMYEFLHRIAQKYKLPDREYATLHQWSVDNIGDFWSEIWDFCNIKASKKADTIIDDIHKMPGAIWFEGARLNFAENLLSRKDDHTALIFKGETSVHR
;
A
#
# COMPACT_ATOMS: atom_id res chain seq x y z
N MET A 1 -9.80 12.27 -32.16
CA MET A 1 -10.54 11.74 -31.00
C MET A 1 -10.51 12.81 -29.92
N ASN A 2 -11.66 13.37 -29.53
CA ASN A 2 -11.71 14.31 -28.40
C ASN A 2 -11.58 13.53 -27.11
N ASN A 3 -10.43 13.66 -26.44
CA ASN A 3 -10.19 13.04 -25.13
C ASN A 3 -10.78 13.95 -24.03
N ASN A 4 -12.11 14.03 -23.98
CA ASN A 4 -12.79 14.84 -22.96
C ASN A 4 -12.70 14.14 -21.61
N LEU A 5 -12.02 14.80 -20.66
CA LEU A 5 -11.91 14.36 -19.28
C LEU A 5 -13.32 14.24 -18.66
N LEU A 6 -13.74 13.01 -18.35
CA LEU A 6 -15.09 12.75 -17.83
C LEU A 6 -15.25 13.18 -16.37
N TRP A 7 -14.17 13.13 -15.59
CA TRP A 7 -14.19 13.44 -14.18
C TRP A 7 -12.77 13.72 -13.66
N GLN A 8 -12.69 14.58 -12.64
CA GLN A 8 -11.48 14.77 -11.83
C GLN A 8 -11.85 14.89 -10.35
N PRO A 9 -11.00 14.38 -9.43
CA PRO A 9 -11.22 14.58 -8.01
C PRO A 9 -11.05 16.07 -7.65
N SER A 10 -11.83 16.52 -6.67
CA SER A 10 -11.59 17.82 -6.03
C SER A 10 -10.25 17.81 -5.29
N GLU A 11 -9.66 18.99 -5.10
CA GLU A 11 -8.40 19.12 -4.36
C GLU A 11 -8.49 18.54 -2.95
N SER A 12 -9.62 18.74 -2.26
CA SER A 12 -9.87 18.14 -0.94
C SER A 12 -9.85 16.61 -0.95
N LYS A 13 -10.37 15.96 -2.01
CA LYS A 13 -10.32 14.50 -2.15
C LYS A 13 -8.91 14.02 -2.45
N LYS A 14 -8.14 14.77 -3.25
CA LYS A 14 -6.75 14.47 -3.53
C LYS A 14 -5.91 14.53 -2.26
N THR A 15 -5.90 15.69 -1.60
CA THR A 15 -5.05 15.95 -0.43
C THR A 15 -5.45 15.13 0.81
N GLY A 16 -6.73 14.76 0.93
CA GLY A 16 -7.23 13.88 1.99
C GLY A 16 -6.99 12.38 1.78
N SER A 17 -6.39 11.96 0.65
CA SER A 17 -6.17 10.54 0.34
C SER A 17 -4.89 9.99 0.96
N LYS A 18 -4.89 8.70 1.32
CA LYS A 18 -3.67 7.99 1.75
C LYS A 18 -2.59 7.93 0.67
N MET A 19 -2.98 7.94 -0.60
CA MET A 19 -2.04 8.05 -1.72
C MET A 19 -1.28 9.37 -1.69
N TYR A 20 -1.95 10.50 -1.43
CA TYR A 20 -1.30 11.80 -1.32
C TYR A 20 -0.34 11.86 -0.13
N GLU A 21 -0.74 11.30 1.02
CA GLU A 21 0.11 11.16 2.21
C GLU A 21 1.37 10.35 1.91
N PHE A 22 1.22 9.17 1.27
CA PHE A 22 2.34 8.33 0.88
C PHE A 22 3.27 9.02 -0.12
N LEU A 23 2.70 9.60 -1.18
CA LEU A 23 3.43 10.39 -2.19
C LEU A 23 4.27 11.48 -1.54
N HIS A 24 3.71 12.22 -0.59
CA HIS A 24 4.42 13.29 0.11
C HIS A 24 5.60 12.77 0.93
N ARG A 25 5.39 11.66 1.65
CA ARG A 25 6.44 10.99 2.41
C ARG A 25 7.58 10.52 1.51
N ILE A 26 7.28 9.85 0.40
CA ILE A 26 8.30 9.35 -0.54
C ILE A 26 9.02 10.50 -1.24
N ALA A 27 8.27 11.47 -1.77
CA ALA A 27 8.86 12.61 -2.48
C ALA A 27 9.83 13.39 -1.59
N GLN A 28 9.49 13.56 -0.30
CA GLN A 28 10.39 14.17 0.67
C GLN A 28 11.61 13.30 0.99
N LYS A 29 11.41 12.00 1.26
CA LYS A 29 12.50 11.09 1.66
C LYS A 29 13.53 10.87 0.54
N TYR A 30 13.07 10.65 -0.68
CA TYR A 30 13.89 10.33 -1.84
C TYR A 30 14.18 11.55 -2.74
N LYS A 31 13.73 12.74 -2.34
CA LYS A 31 13.92 14.01 -3.06
C LYS A 31 13.47 13.93 -4.52
N LEU A 32 12.25 13.41 -4.73
CA LEU A 32 11.66 13.32 -6.07
C LEU A 32 11.45 14.73 -6.66
N PRO A 33 11.50 14.87 -8.00
CA PRO A 33 11.45 16.17 -8.67
C PRO A 33 10.14 16.92 -8.46
N ASP A 34 9.04 16.20 -8.22
CA ASP A 34 7.72 16.76 -7.94
C ASP A 34 6.91 15.82 -7.03
N ARG A 35 5.66 16.22 -6.77
CA ARG A 35 4.69 15.45 -5.98
C ARG A 35 3.53 15.04 -6.85
N GLU A 36 3.84 14.50 -8.03
CA GLU A 36 2.86 13.96 -8.96
C GLU A 36 2.85 12.43 -8.94
N TYR A 37 1.68 11.86 -9.20
CA TYR A 37 1.51 10.41 -9.21
C TYR A 37 2.42 9.72 -10.24
N ALA A 38 2.58 10.31 -11.42
CA ALA A 38 3.42 9.75 -12.49
C ALA A 38 4.87 9.57 -12.05
N THR A 39 5.42 10.56 -11.33
CA THR A 39 6.77 10.54 -10.78
C THR A 39 6.93 9.45 -9.71
N LEU A 40 5.97 9.33 -8.79
CA LEU A 40 5.96 8.25 -7.80
C LEU A 40 5.87 6.87 -8.43
N HIS A 41 5.00 6.70 -9.43
CA HIS A 41 4.84 5.45 -10.13
C HIS A 41 6.14 5.04 -10.82
N GLN A 42 6.78 5.97 -11.56
CA GLN A 42 8.06 5.70 -12.20
C GLN A 42 9.13 5.31 -11.17
N TRP A 43 9.24 6.08 -10.08
CA TRP A 43 10.14 5.75 -8.98
C TRP A 43 9.86 4.36 -8.38
N SER A 44 8.59 3.97 -8.20
CA SER A 44 8.22 2.67 -7.62
C SER A 44 8.62 1.48 -8.49
N VAL A 45 8.63 1.66 -9.81
CA VAL A 45 9.06 0.63 -10.76
C VAL A 45 10.58 0.55 -10.80
N ASP A 46 11.25 1.69 -10.85
CA ASP A 46 12.71 1.77 -10.92
C ASP A 46 13.39 1.35 -9.60
N ASN A 47 12.71 1.51 -8.46
CA ASN A 47 13.23 1.26 -7.11
C ASN A 47 12.34 0.28 -6.34
N ILE A 48 12.02 -0.86 -6.96
CA ILE A 48 10.99 -1.80 -6.48
C ILE A 48 11.22 -2.31 -5.04
N GLY A 49 12.48 -2.58 -4.65
CA GLY A 49 12.82 -3.03 -3.31
C GLY A 49 12.57 -1.94 -2.26
N ASP A 50 13.01 -0.71 -2.53
CA ASP A 50 12.76 0.43 -1.65
C ASP A 50 11.27 0.74 -1.56
N PHE A 51 10.56 0.73 -2.69
CA PHE A 51 9.11 0.93 -2.73
C PHE A 51 8.37 -0.03 -1.80
N TRP A 52 8.65 -1.34 -1.90
CA TRP A 52 7.99 -2.33 -1.06
C TRP A 52 8.42 -2.29 0.41
N SER A 53 9.66 -1.89 0.70
CA SER A 53 10.07 -1.57 2.08
C SER A 53 9.29 -0.38 2.64
N GLU A 54 9.07 0.67 1.85
CA GLU A 54 8.29 1.83 2.28
C GLU A 54 6.82 1.51 2.47
N ILE A 55 6.22 0.67 1.62
CA ILE A 55 4.85 0.20 1.79
C ILE A 55 4.72 -0.59 3.09
N TRP A 56 5.67 -1.49 3.38
CA TRP A 56 5.69 -2.24 4.63
C TRP A 56 5.65 -1.32 5.85
N ASP A 57 6.50 -0.29 5.86
CA ASP A 57 6.59 0.66 6.96
C ASP A 57 5.40 1.64 6.99
N PHE A 58 4.86 2.04 5.84
CA PHE A 58 3.71 2.94 5.75
C PHE A 58 2.40 2.27 6.21
N CYS A 59 2.22 1.00 5.86
CA CYS A 59 1.08 0.19 6.28
C CYS A 59 1.21 -0.32 7.73
N ASN A 60 2.34 -0.07 8.40
CA ASN A 60 2.63 -0.57 9.74
C ASN A 60 2.46 -2.09 9.87
N ILE A 61 3.01 -2.85 8.91
CA ILE A 61 2.92 -4.32 8.92
C ILE A 61 3.60 -4.89 10.18
N LYS A 62 2.83 -5.66 10.96
CA LYS A 62 3.30 -6.35 12.16
C LYS A 62 4.02 -7.64 11.78
N ALA A 63 5.22 -7.80 12.31
CA ALA A 63 6.05 -8.98 12.09
C ALA A 63 6.93 -9.24 13.31
N SER A 64 7.17 -10.51 13.61
CA SER A 64 8.11 -10.93 14.66
C SER A 64 9.56 -10.86 14.19
N LYS A 65 9.79 -10.90 12.86
CA LYS A 65 11.07 -10.63 12.22
C LYS A 65 10.83 -9.88 10.91
N LYS A 66 11.52 -8.75 10.70
CA LYS A 66 11.52 -8.00 9.43
C LYS A 66 12.31 -8.79 8.38
N ALA A 67 12.01 -8.57 7.10
CA ALA A 67 12.74 -9.20 6.00
C ALA A 67 14.24 -8.86 6.06
N ASP A 68 15.08 -9.82 5.71
CA ASP A 68 16.51 -9.62 5.46
C ASP A 68 16.70 -9.04 4.04
N THR A 69 15.90 -9.51 3.08
CA THR A 69 15.90 -9.06 1.68
C THR A 69 14.46 -8.83 1.21
N ILE A 70 14.16 -7.68 0.58
CA ILE A 70 12.80 -7.39 0.10
C ILE A 70 12.45 -8.20 -1.15
N ILE A 71 13.39 -8.36 -2.08
CA ILE A 71 13.25 -9.22 -3.26
C ILE A 71 14.61 -9.75 -3.70
N ASP A 72 14.70 -11.02 -4.09
CA ASP A 72 15.94 -11.65 -4.57
C ASP A 72 16.33 -11.21 -5.99
N ASP A 73 15.40 -11.35 -6.94
CA ASP A 73 15.59 -11.03 -8.35
C ASP A 73 14.29 -10.49 -8.97
N ILE A 74 14.34 -9.24 -9.41
CA ILE A 74 13.21 -8.51 -10.00
C ILE A 74 12.80 -9.04 -11.38
N HIS A 75 13.67 -9.79 -12.05
CA HIS A 75 13.44 -10.32 -13.39
C HIS A 75 13.05 -11.81 -13.38
N LYS A 76 13.13 -12.47 -12.22
CA LYS A 76 12.83 -13.89 -12.07
C LYS A 76 11.33 -14.13 -12.02
N MET A 77 10.76 -14.43 -13.18
CA MET A 77 9.34 -14.77 -13.31
C MET A 77 9.13 -16.08 -14.09
N PRO A 78 8.53 -17.12 -13.47
CA PRO A 78 8.10 -17.21 -12.07
C PRO A 78 9.27 -17.46 -11.10
N GLY A 79 9.04 -17.25 -9.79
CA GLY A 79 9.93 -17.74 -8.73
C GLY A 79 10.76 -16.69 -7.98
N ALA A 80 10.50 -15.39 -8.17
CA ALA A 80 11.01 -14.34 -7.28
C ALA A 80 10.55 -14.60 -5.83
N ILE A 81 11.47 -14.42 -4.89
CA ILE A 81 11.25 -14.54 -3.45
C ILE A 81 11.12 -13.13 -2.87
N TRP A 82 9.97 -12.85 -2.28
CA TRP A 82 9.67 -11.57 -1.64
C TRP A 82 9.77 -11.67 -0.13
N PHE A 83 10.30 -10.60 0.48
CA PHE A 83 10.44 -10.45 1.94
C PHE A 83 11.13 -11.64 2.60
N GLU A 84 12.22 -12.11 1.99
CA GLU A 84 12.98 -13.26 2.47
C GLU A 84 13.41 -13.06 3.94
N GLY A 85 13.22 -14.10 4.74
CA GLY A 85 13.53 -14.08 6.17
C GLY A 85 12.48 -13.41 7.06
N ALA A 86 11.49 -12.70 6.49
CA ALA A 86 10.41 -12.12 7.28
C ALA A 86 9.54 -13.20 7.94
N ARG A 87 9.06 -12.92 9.15
CA ARG A 87 8.10 -13.76 9.87
C ARG A 87 6.96 -12.90 10.37
N LEU A 88 5.75 -13.17 9.87
CA LEU A 88 4.53 -12.48 10.27
C LEU A 88 3.36 -13.45 10.41
N ASN A 89 2.30 -12.97 11.03
CA ASN A 89 1.01 -13.64 11.03
C ASN A 89 -0.02 -12.78 10.28
N PHE A 90 -0.70 -13.37 9.30
CA PHE A 90 -1.67 -12.66 8.48
C PHE A 90 -2.90 -12.22 9.29
N ALA A 91 -3.43 -13.10 10.14
CA ALA A 91 -4.58 -12.80 10.99
C ALA A 91 -4.26 -11.73 12.04
N GLU A 92 -3.04 -11.68 12.59
CA GLU A 92 -2.61 -10.62 13.51
C GLU A 92 -2.67 -9.23 12.85
N ASN A 93 -2.33 -9.15 11.57
CA ASN A 93 -2.40 -7.89 10.82
C ASN A 93 -3.85 -7.50 10.50
N LEU A 94 -4.66 -8.46 10.04
CA LEU A 94 -6.08 -8.22 9.71
C LEU A 94 -6.95 -7.92 10.94
N LEU A 95 -6.73 -8.62 12.05
CA LEU A 95 -7.49 -8.53 13.30
C LEU A 95 -6.72 -7.74 14.36
N SER A 96 -5.99 -6.71 13.91
CA SER A 96 -5.09 -5.93 14.75
C SER A 96 -5.81 -5.00 15.74
N ARG A 97 -7.07 -4.64 15.45
CA ARG A 97 -7.91 -3.81 16.31
C ARG A 97 -8.51 -4.64 17.45
N LYS A 98 -8.50 -4.06 18.66
CA LYS A 98 -9.08 -4.64 19.88
C LYS A 98 -10.05 -3.63 20.52
N ASP A 99 -10.86 -2.99 19.70
CA ASP A 99 -11.88 -2.02 20.07
C ASP A 99 -13.25 -2.44 19.52
N ASP A 100 -14.30 -1.72 19.90
CA ASP A 100 -15.69 -2.01 19.51
C ASP A 100 -16.00 -1.60 18.05
N HIS A 101 -14.99 -1.43 17.21
CA HIS A 101 -15.20 -1.09 15.81
C HIS A 101 -15.73 -2.28 15.02
N THR A 102 -16.80 -2.05 14.25
CA THR A 102 -17.38 -3.09 13.40
C THR A 102 -16.37 -3.62 12.39
N ALA A 103 -15.94 -4.87 12.56
CA ALA A 103 -15.03 -5.54 11.64
C ALA A 103 -15.76 -6.13 10.40
N LEU A 104 -17.01 -6.56 10.57
CA LEU A 104 -17.78 -7.23 9.53
C LEU A 104 -19.24 -6.77 9.57
N ILE A 105 -19.73 -6.28 8.42
CA ILE A 105 -21.15 -5.99 8.20
C ILE A 105 -21.70 -7.10 7.32
N PHE A 106 -22.43 -8.04 7.91
CA PHE A 106 -23.14 -9.07 7.16
C PHE A 106 -24.48 -8.53 6.68
N LYS A 107 -24.81 -8.73 5.40
CA LYS A 107 -26.13 -8.45 4.84
C LYS A 107 -26.58 -9.67 4.03
N GLY A 108 -27.69 -10.27 4.44
CA GLY A 108 -28.35 -11.36 3.72
C GLY A 108 -29.76 -10.96 3.31
N GLU A 109 -30.26 -11.51 2.21
CA GLU A 109 -31.58 -11.22 1.67
C GLU A 109 -32.73 -11.70 2.58
N THR A 110 -32.48 -12.74 3.41
CA THR A 110 -33.49 -13.43 4.24
C THR A 110 -33.34 -13.26 5.75
N SER A 111 -32.41 -12.40 6.20
CA SER A 111 -32.22 -11.92 7.58
C SER A 111 -32.71 -12.84 8.73
N VAL A 112 -31.87 -13.75 9.23
CA VAL A 112 -31.94 -14.13 10.65
C VAL A 112 -30.97 -13.24 11.40
N HIS A 113 -31.48 -12.25 12.12
CA HIS A 113 -30.70 -11.47 13.08
C HIS A 113 -30.54 -12.31 14.36
N ARG A 114 -29.31 -12.66 14.71
CA ARG A 114 -28.92 -13.11 16.06
C ARG A 114 -27.56 -12.56 16.41
#